data_AF-A0A323U671-F1
#
_entry.id   AF-A0A323U671-F1
#
_cell.length_a   1.000
_cell.length_b   1.000
_cell.length_c   1.000
_cell.angle_alpha   90.00
_cell.angle_beta   90.00
_cell.angle_gamma   90.00
#
_symmetry.space_group_name_H-M   'P 1'
#
loop_
_entity.id
_entity.type
_entity.pdbx_description
1 polymer ?
#
loop_
_entity_poly.entity_id
_entity_poly.type
_entity_poly.pdbx_seq_one_letter_code
_entity_poly.pdbx_strand_id
1 'polypeptide(L)'
;MVQPHLAQEEPATRLLERAENRWALIRDALRNPEDWDDLDWQGEVAELGALYTLLGRVRPSTPEERERWTRLLREIRESAQEFGFNPPPL
;
A
#
# COMPACT_ATOMS: atom_id res chain seq x y z
N MET A 1 10.64 9.67 -36.72
CA MET A 1 11.42 8.81 -35.79
C MET A 1 10.43 8.25 -34.79
N VAL A 2 10.17 6.94 -34.83
CA VAL A 2 9.23 6.29 -33.89
C VAL A 2 10.04 5.83 -32.69
N GLN A 3 9.84 6.46 -31.53
CA GLN A 3 10.33 5.91 -30.27
C GLN A 3 9.38 4.77 -29.86
N PRO A 4 9.89 3.59 -29.50
CA PRO A 4 9.05 2.54 -28.96
C PRO A 4 8.56 3.00 -27.59
N HIS A 5 7.24 3.07 -27.44
CA HIS A 5 6.56 3.19 -26.17
C HIS A 5 6.80 1.88 -25.40
N LEU A 6 7.99 1.74 -24.81
CA LEU A 6 8.21 0.81 -23.71
C LEU A 6 7.16 1.20 -22.68
N ALA A 7 6.17 0.34 -22.46
CA ALA A 7 5.34 0.40 -21.26
C ALA A 7 6.33 0.49 -20.10
N GLN A 8 6.51 1.69 -19.56
CA GLN A 8 7.42 1.93 -18.44
C GLN A 8 6.78 1.20 -17.26
N GLU A 9 7.17 -0.05 -17.06
CA GLU A 9 6.87 -0.76 -15.82
C GLU A 9 7.42 0.13 -14.70
N GLU A 10 6.53 0.72 -13.91
CA GLU A 10 6.90 1.63 -12.85
C GLU A 10 7.87 0.88 -11.91
N PRO A 11 9.06 1.43 -11.61
CA PRO A 11 10.06 0.71 -10.84
C PRO A 11 9.53 0.34 -9.47
N ALA A 12 9.89 -0.85 -8.97
CA ALA A 12 9.41 -1.37 -7.70
C ALA A 12 9.62 -0.40 -6.54
N THR A 13 10.74 0.33 -6.52
CA THR A 13 10.97 1.43 -5.56
C THR A 13 9.85 2.47 -5.53
N ARG A 14 9.40 2.98 -6.68
CA ARG A 14 8.33 3.99 -6.73
C ARG A 14 6.99 3.42 -6.29
N LEU A 15 6.69 2.18 -6.69
CA LEU A 15 5.48 1.49 -6.26
C LEU A 15 5.48 1.27 -4.74
N LEU A 16 6.65 0.93 -4.17
CA LEU A 16 6.83 0.80 -2.72
C LEU A 16 6.66 2.13 -2.00
N GLU A 17 7.28 3.21 -2.48
CA GLU A 17 7.11 4.54 -1.89
C GLU A 17 5.64 4.97 -1.88
N ARG A 18 4.90 4.73 -2.98
CA ARG A 18 3.46 5.00 -3.04
C ARG A 18 2.68 4.15 -2.05
N ALA A 19 3.02 2.86 -1.94
CA ALA A 19 2.36 1.95 -1.02
C ALA A 19 2.60 2.34 0.45
N GLU A 20 3.82 2.73 0.80
CA GLU A 20 4.20 3.18 2.14
C GLU A 20 3.47 4.48 2.51
N ASN A 21 3.44 5.47 1.60
CA ASN A 21 2.71 6.73 1.83
C ASN A 21 1.21 6.48 2.01
N ARG A 22 0.62 5.62 1.16
CA ARG A 22 -0.80 5.27 1.26
C ARG A 22 -1.10 4.53 2.55
N TRP A 23 -0.23 3.59 2.93
CA TRP A 23 -0.37 2.88 4.20
C TRP A 23 -0.27 3.80 5.41
N ALA A 24 0.61 4.80 5.39
CA ALA A 24 0.76 5.74 6.49
C ALA A 24 -0.55 6.49 6.79
N LEU A 25 -1.24 6.99 5.76
CA LEU A 25 -2.53 7.67 5.91
C LEU A 25 -3.62 6.73 6.42
N ILE A 26 -3.73 5.53 5.82
CA ILE A 26 -4.72 4.53 6.24
C ILE A 26 -4.49 4.10 7.69
N ARG A 27 -3.24 3.86 8.07
CA ARG A 27 -2.87 3.48 9.43
C ARG A 27 -3.20 4.59 10.43
N ASP A 28 -2.97 5.84 10.05
CA ASP A 28 -3.33 7.00 10.88
C ASP A 28 -4.85 7.08 11.07
N ALA A 29 -5.63 7.01 9.98
CA ALA A 29 -7.09 6.98 10.02
C ALA A 29 -7.63 5.81 10.88
N LEU A 30 -7.00 4.63 10.81
CA LEU A 30 -7.39 3.47 11.63
C LEU A 30 -7.09 3.67 13.13
N ARG A 31 -5.97 4.33 13.47
CA ARG A 31 -5.51 4.46 14.86
C ARG A 31 -6.04 5.70 15.57
N ASN A 32 -6.32 6.75 14.82
CA ASN A 32 -6.75 8.05 15.33
C ASN A 32 -8.08 8.48 14.70
N PRO A 33 -9.16 7.65 14.76
CA PRO A 33 -10.40 7.95 14.06
C PRO A 33 -11.07 9.26 14.52
N GLU A 34 -10.75 9.76 15.73
CA GLU A 34 -11.26 11.03 16.25
C GLU A 34 -10.65 12.27 15.59
N ASP A 35 -9.47 12.13 14.96
CA ASP A 35 -8.79 13.22 14.24
C ASP A 35 -9.31 13.37 12.80
N TRP A 36 -10.20 12.48 12.35
CA TRP A 36 -10.68 12.40 10.98
C TRP A 36 -12.20 12.65 10.91
N ASP A 37 -12.63 13.42 9.92
CA ASP A 37 -14.04 13.50 9.56
C ASP A 37 -14.54 12.14 9.04
N ASP A 38 -15.78 11.78 9.34
CA ASP A 38 -16.36 10.46 8.98
C ASP A 38 -16.21 10.11 7.49
N LEU A 39 -16.35 11.11 6.60
CA LEU A 39 -16.22 10.93 5.16
C LEU A 39 -14.77 10.70 4.72
N ASP A 40 -13.82 11.46 5.29
CA ASP A 40 -12.40 11.31 4.99
C ASP A 40 -11.88 9.99 5.55
N TRP A 41 -12.26 9.63 6.77
CA TRP A 41 -11.93 8.33 7.38
C TRP A 41 -12.40 7.16 6.51
N GLN A 42 -13.67 7.17 6.07
CA GLN A 42 -14.21 6.14 5.18
C GLN A 42 -13.46 6.09 3.84
N GLY A 43 -13.12 7.26 3.29
CA GLY A 43 -12.35 7.38 2.05
C GLY A 43 -10.98 6.72 2.15
N GLU A 44 -10.26 6.96 3.25
CA GLU A 44 -8.95 6.35 3.47
C GLU A 44 -9.06 4.85 3.70
N VAL A 45 -9.98 4.39 4.54
CA VAL A 45 -10.16 2.95 4.82
C VAL A 45 -10.59 2.18 3.56
N ALA A 46 -11.42 2.77 2.70
CA ALA A 46 -11.84 2.16 1.43
C ALA A 46 -10.65 1.85 0.50
N GLU A 47 -9.55 2.58 0.65
CA GLU A 47 -8.39 2.49 -0.22
C GLU A 47 -7.39 1.41 0.19
N LEU A 48 -7.68 0.67 1.28
CA LEU A 48 -7.01 -0.58 1.60
C LEU A 48 -6.97 -1.53 0.40
N GLY A 49 -8.08 -1.67 -0.34
CA GLY A 49 -8.13 -2.53 -1.53
C GLY A 49 -7.19 -2.07 -2.65
N ALA A 50 -7.06 -0.75 -2.84
CA ALA A 50 -6.13 -0.17 -3.80
C ALA A 50 -4.67 -0.38 -3.37
N LEU A 51 -4.37 -0.26 -2.07
CA LEU A 51 -3.06 -0.56 -1.50
C LEU A 51 -2.66 -2.03 -1.74
N TYR A 52 -3.56 -2.99 -1.53
CA TYR A 52 -3.29 -4.39 -1.83
C TYR A 52 -3.03 -4.65 -3.31
N THR A 53 -3.82 -4.02 -4.19
CA THR A 53 -3.63 -4.11 -5.64
C THR A 53 -2.26 -3.55 -6.05
N LEU A 54 -1.84 -2.44 -5.42
CA LEU A 54 -0.53 -1.83 -5.66
C LEU A 54 0.60 -2.78 -5.20
N LEU A 55 0.49 -3.35 -4.01
CA LEU A 55 1.48 -4.30 -3.46
C LEU A 55 1.60 -5.58 -4.28
N GLY A 56 0.50 -6.06 -4.87
CA GLY A 56 0.50 -7.20 -5.79
C GLY A 56 1.22 -6.92 -7.12
N ARG A 57 1.39 -5.64 -7.50
CA ARG A 57 2.16 -5.21 -8.68
C ARG A 57 3.64 -5.01 -8.40
N VAL A 58 4.04 -4.80 -7.14
CA VAL A 58 5.45 -4.65 -6.77
C VAL A 58 6.20 -5.94 -7.12
N ARG A 59 7.28 -5.79 -7.89
CA ARG A 59 8.22 -6.88 -8.22
C ARG A 59 9.60 -6.50 -7.69
N PRO A 60 9.88 -6.72 -6.40
CA PRO A 60 11.16 -6.31 -5.80
C PRO A 60 12.30 -7.10 -6.46
N SER A 61 13.33 -6.37 -6.91
CA SER A 61 14.46 -6.92 -7.68
C SER A 61 15.75 -6.93 -6.88
N THR A 62 15.80 -6.15 -5.80
CA THR A 62 16.91 -6.04 -4.86
C THR A 62 16.54 -6.57 -3.46
N PRO A 63 17.52 -6.96 -2.63
CA PRO A 63 17.27 -7.35 -1.24
C PRO A 63 16.58 -6.25 -0.43
N GLU A 64 16.96 -4.99 -0.64
CA GLU A 64 16.39 -3.83 0.07
C GLU A 64 14.91 -3.63 -0.28
N GLU A 65 14.55 -3.66 -1.57
CA GLU A 65 13.15 -3.59 -2.00
C GLU A 65 12.32 -4.76 -1.43
N ARG A 66 12.90 -5.96 -1.39
CA ARG A 66 12.23 -7.15 -0.87
C ARG A 66 11.99 -7.03 0.63
N GLU A 67 12.94 -6.50 1.37
CA GLU A 67 12.80 -6.24 2.81
C GLU A 67 11.71 -5.20 3.06
N ARG A 68 11.73 -4.06 2.35
CA ARG A 68 10.69 -3.02 2.44
C ARG A 68 9.31 -3.57 2.13
N TRP A 69 9.16 -4.30 1.03
CA TRP A 69 7.90 -4.93 0.65
C TRP A 69 7.39 -5.91 1.72
N THR A 70 8.28 -6.78 2.22
CA THR A 70 7.93 -7.79 3.22
C THR A 70 7.55 -7.15 4.56
N ARG A 71 8.27 -6.10 4.97
CA ARG A 71 7.98 -5.33 6.18
C ARG A 71 6.62 -4.68 6.08
N LEU A 72 6.35 -3.94 4.99
CA LEU A 72 5.08 -3.27 4.77
C LEU A 72 3.91 -4.27 4.79
N LEU A 73 4.07 -5.43 4.14
CA LEU A 73 3.06 -6.49 4.18
C LEU A 73 2.79 -7.04 5.56
N ARG A 74 3.83 -7.17 6.39
CA ARG A 74 3.68 -7.62 7.77
C ARG A 74 2.90 -6.59 8.58
N GLU A 75 3.29 -5.32 8.50
CA GLU A 75 2.63 -4.22 9.22
C GLU A 75 1.14 -4.14 8.87
N ILE A 76 0.78 -4.23 7.58
CA ILE A 76 -0.63 -4.20 7.17
C ILE A 76 -1.38 -5.43 7.69
N ARG A 77 -0.79 -6.63 7.66
CA ARG A 77 -1.42 -7.84 8.20
C ARG A 77 -1.62 -7.80 9.71
N GLU A 78 -0.68 -7.22 10.45
CA GLU A 78 -0.80 -7.04 11.89
C GLU A 78 -1.95 -6.07 12.21
N SER A 79 -2.04 -4.94 11.51
CA SER A 79 -3.17 -4.03 11.64
C SER A 79 -4.50 -4.66 11.19
N ALA A 80 -4.48 -5.51 10.16
CA ALA A 80 -5.67 -6.24 9.73
C ALA A 80 -6.23 -7.14 10.83
N GLN A 81 -5.35 -7.80 11.58
CA GLN A 81 -5.74 -8.59 12.76
C GLN A 81 -6.22 -7.70 13.91
N GLU A 82 -5.56 -6.57 14.16
CA GLU A 82 -5.89 -5.61 15.22
C GLU A 82 -7.29 -4.99 15.03
N PHE A 83 -7.61 -4.57 13.80
CA PHE A 83 -8.87 -3.89 13.47
C PHE A 83 -9.93 -4.80 12.86
N GLY A 84 -9.65 -6.10 12.72
CA GLY A 84 -10.62 -7.10 12.27
C GLY A 84 -10.99 -7.04 10.79
N PHE A 85 -10.14 -6.49 9.92
CA PHE A 85 -10.34 -6.55 8.47
C PHE A 85 -9.57 -7.73 7.85
N ASN A 86 -10.15 -8.37 6.83
CA ASN A 86 -9.52 -9.51 6.18
C ASN A 86 -8.82 -9.06 4.89
N PRO A 87 -7.49 -9.10 4.83
CA PRO A 87 -6.78 -8.61 3.67
C PRO A 87 -6.96 -9.56 2.48
N PRO A 88 -7.15 -9.05 1.26
CA PRO A 88 -7.23 -9.90 0.07
C PRO A 88 -5.91 -10.66 -0.14
N PRO A 89 -5.96 -11.85 -0.76
CA PRO A 89 -4.75 -12.60 -1.12
C PRO A 89 -3.93 -11.79 -2.13
N LEU A 90 -2.61 -11.79 -1.94
CA LEU A 90 -1.61 -11.15 -2.79
C LEU A 90 -0.96 -12.13 -3.75
#